data_AF-A0A7C4YDN7-F1
#
_entry.id   AF-A0A7C4YDN7-F1
#
_cell.length_a   1.000
_cell.length_b   1.000
_cell.length_c   1.000
_cell.angle_alpha   90.00
_cell.angle_beta   90.00
_cell.angle_gamma   90.00
#
_symmetry.space_group_name_H-M   'P 1'
#
loop_
_entity.id
_entity.type
_entity.pdbx_description
1 polymer ?
#
loop_
_entity_poly.entity_id
_entity_poly.type
_entity_poly.pdbx_seq_one_letter_code
_entity_poly.pdbx_strand_id
1 'polypeptide(L)'
;MKQLAGIFFILIAFSASAQKISPADLKKLRAKEDTLREYAEYLVTDSLTEDRMIADSAFTKVLVRALQIKNSFYYPFDSLLGISKLYAPDTSFRIITWNISFDDYYSRQKGAIQFRTADGSLKLLPLRDVSEFTNKPHDSVRNRQNWIGAMYYNIIKTQHKG
;
A
#
# COMPACT_ATOMS: atom_id res chain seq x y z
N MET A 1 68.01 -18.28 -0.65
CA MET A 1 66.94 -18.29 -1.66
C MET A 1 65.63 -18.01 -0.94
N LYS A 2 65.05 -16.82 -1.11
CA LYS A 2 63.83 -16.39 -0.41
C LYS A 2 62.62 -16.83 -1.23
N GLN A 3 61.75 -17.67 -0.67
CA GLN A 3 60.48 -18.03 -1.31
C GLN A 3 59.46 -16.91 -1.07
N LEU A 4 58.96 -16.31 -2.15
CA LEU A 4 57.83 -15.39 -2.12
C LEU A 4 56.54 -16.23 -2.10
N ALA A 5 55.85 -16.26 -0.96
CA ALA A 5 54.49 -16.78 -0.87
C ALA A 5 53.52 -15.71 -1.36
N GLY A 6 52.97 -15.89 -2.55
CA GLY A 6 51.89 -15.06 -3.09
C GLY A 6 50.56 -15.44 -2.47
N ILE A 7 49.89 -14.50 -1.80
CA ILE A 7 48.53 -14.67 -1.27
C ILE A 7 47.54 -14.39 -2.41
N PHE A 8 46.80 -15.43 -2.81
CA PHE A 8 45.72 -15.33 -3.80
C PHE A 8 44.41 -15.01 -3.09
N PHE A 9 43.89 -13.80 -3.28
CA PHE A 9 42.62 -13.36 -2.67
C PHE A 9 41.46 -13.81 -3.57
N ILE A 10 40.79 -14.90 -3.19
CA ILE A 10 39.56 -15.37 -3.86
C ILE A 10 38.41 -14.47 -3.41
N LEU A 11 37.98 -13.56 -4.27
CA LEU A 11 36.72 -12.82 -4.14
C LEU A 11 35.55 -13.79 -4.40
N ILE A 12 35.04 -14.40 -3.33
CA ILE A 12 33.76 -15.10 -3.37
C ILE A 12 32.68 -14.04 -3.57
N ALA A 13 32.14 -13.97 -4.78
CA ALA A 13 30.95 -13.18 -5.08
C ALA A 13 29.76 -13.78 -4.30
N PHE A 14 29.51 -13.28 -3.10
CA PHE A 14 28.24 -13.48 -2.43
C PHE A 14 27.17 -12.83 -3.30
N SER A 15 26.37 -13.64 -3.98
CA SER A 15 25.13 -13.20 -4.61
C SER A 15 24.22 -12.64 -3.53
N ALA A 16 24.29 -11.33 -3.31
CA ALA A 16 23.40 -10.62 -2.44
C ALA A 16 21.99 -10.69 -3.06
N SER A 17 21.16 -11.62 -2.56
CA SER A 17 19.75 -11.71 -2.93
C SER A 17 18.98 -10.56 -2.27
N ALA A 18 19.22 -9.35 -2.75
CA ALA A 18 18.56 -8.12 -2.29
C ALA A 18 17.20 -7.90 -2.98
N GLN A 19 16.92 -8.61 -4.08
CA GLN A 19 15.64 -8.48 -4.78
C GLN A 19 14.52 -9.21 -4.02
N LYS A 20 13.73 -8.43 -3.29
CA LYS A 20 12.52 -8.93 -2.59
C LYS A 20 11.45 -9.41 -3.56
N ILE A 21 11.38 -8.86 -4.77
CA ILE A 21 10.34 -9.18 -5.76
C ILE A 21 10.98 -9.90 -6.95
N SER A 22 10.44 -11.06 -7.36
CA SER A 22 10.94 -11.78 -8.52
C SER A 22 10.69 -10.99 -9.81
N PRO A 23 11.51 -11.13 -10.87
CA PRO A 23 11.26 -10.44 -12.14
C PRO A 23 9.88 -10.75 -12.76
N ALA A 24 9.42 -12.00 -12.61
CA ALA A 24 8.11 -12.43 -13.09
C ALA A 24 6.97 -11.74 -12.32
N ASP A 25 7.09 -11.61 -11.01
CA ASP A 25 6.11 -10.93 -10.17
C ASP A 25 6.14 -9.42 -10.35
N LEU A 26 7.33 -8.83 -10.56
CA LEU A 26 7.48 -7.42 -10.90
C LEU A 26 6.75 -7.08 -12.20
N LYS A 27 6.86 -7.94 -13.22
CA LYS A 27 6.10 -7.78 -14.47
C LYS A 27 4.59 -7.80 -14.24
N LYS A 28 4.09 -8.72 -13.39
CA LYS A 28 2.67 -8.78 -13.03
C LYS A 28 2.21 -7.54 -12.25
N LEU A 29 3.04 -7.04 -11.34
CA LEU A 29 2.75 -5.85 -10.55
C LEU A 29 2.65 -4.62 -11.43
N ARG A 30 3.59 -4.42 -12.36
CA ARG A 30 3.54 -3.32 -13.34
C ARG A 30 2.29 -3.36 -14.19
N ALA A 31 1.95 -4.52 -14.77
CA ALA A 31 0.74 -4.66 -15.56
C ALA A 31 -0.55 -4.37 -14.75
N LYS A 32 -0.58 -4.73 -13.47
CA LYS A 32 -1.71 -4.39 -12.59
C LYS A 32 -1.72 -2.93 -12.21
N GLU A 33 -0.56 -2.32 -11.99
CA GLU A 33 -0.42 -0.90 -11.74
C GLU A 33 -0.92 -0.08 -12.94
N ASP A 34 -0.61 -0.49 -14.17
CA ASP A 34 -1.12 0.17 -15.38
C ASP A 34 -2.66 0.21 -15.41
N THR A 35 -3.31 -0.91 -15.08
CA THR A 35 -4.77 -0.97 -14.93
C THR A 35 -5.29 -0.15 -13.75
N LEU A 36 -4.59 -0.21 -12.61
CA LEU A 36 -4.98 0.55 -11.43
C LEU A 36 -4.89 2.06 -11.66
N ARG A 37 -3.91 2.51 -12.46
CA ARG A 37 -3.70 3.92 -12.80
C ARG A 37 -4.90 4.49 -13.54
N GLU A 38 -5.42 3.75 -14.50
CA GLU A 38 -6.63 4.15 -15.25
C GLU A 38 -7.83 4.30 -14.30
N TYR A 39 -8.10 3.31 -13.45
CA TYR A 39 -9.21 3.45 -12.49
C TYR A 39 -8.96 4.52 -11.43
N ALA A 40 -7.71 4.75 -11.02
CA ALA A 40 -7.36 5.82 -10.09
C ALA A 40 -7.60 7.21 -10.70
N GLU A 41 -7.40 7.37 -12.02
CA GLU A 41 -7.74 8.59 -12.74
C GLU A 41 -9.25 8.80 -12.74
N TYR A 42 -10.04 7.80 -13.17
CA TYR A 42 -11.50 7.90 -13.18
C TYR A 42 -12.11 8.19 -11.80
N LEU A 43 -11.54 7.63 -10.72
CA LEU A 43 -11.96 7.93 -9.35
C LEU A 43 -11.95 9.44 -9.04
N VAL A 44 -11.03 10.19 -9.64
CA VAL A 44 -10.79 11.61 -9.35
C VAL A 44 -11.41 12.52 -10.41
N THR A 45 -11.35 12.14 -11.69
CA THR A 45 -11.63 13.05 -12.79
C THR A 45 -12.99 12.83 -13.45
N ASP A 46 -13.64 11.68 -13.25
CA ASP A 46 -14.90 11.41 -13.92
C ASP A 46 -16.00 12.34 -13.39
N SER A 47 -16.80 12.88 -14.31
CA SER A 47 -17.92 13.77 -14.00
C SER A 47 -19.11 13.02 -13.38
N LEU A 48 -19.31 11.76 -13.78
CA LEU A 48 -20.47 10.97 -13.36
C LEU A 48 -20.16 10.14 -12.11
N THR A 49 -21.00 10.27 -11.09
CA THR A 49 -20.85 9.54 -9.82
C THR A 49 -20.91 8.02 -10.01
N GLU A 50 -21.78 7.55 -10.91
CA GLU A 50 -21.91 6.13 -11.25
C GLU A 50 -20.61 5.54 -11.82
N ASP A 51 -19.93 6.26 -12.70
CA ASP A 51 -18.66 5.83 -13.26
C ASP A 51 -17.54 5.83 -12.21
N ARG A 52 -17.52 6.82 -11.31
CA ARG A 52 -16.61 6.79 -10.14
C ARG A 52 -16.87 5.58 -9.25
N MET A 53 -18.12 5.18 -9.04
CA MET A 53 -18.48 3.99 -8.25
C MET A 53 -18.06 2.68 -8.94
N ILE A 54 -18.21 2.60 -10.25
CA ILE A 54 -17.75 1.47 -11.06
C ILE A 54 -16.22 1.38 -10.98
N ALA A 55 -15.52 2.50 -11.17
CA ALA A 55 -14.07 2.60 -11.07
C ALA A 55 -13.58 2.20 -9.66
N ASP A 56 -14.24 2.64 -8.59
CA ASP A 56 -13.89 2.24 -7.21
C ASP A 56 -14.00 0.72 -6.99
N SER A 57 -15.08 0.11 -7.48
CA SER A 57 -15.28 -1.34 -7.39
C SER A 57 -14.22 -2.10 -8.17
N ALA A 58 -13.89 -1.65 -9.39
CA ALA A 58 -12.86 -2.24 -10.24
C ALA A 58 -11.46 -2.07 -9.63
N PHE A 59 -11.11 -0.84 -9.24
CA PHE A 59 -9.87 -0.48 -8.56
C PHE A 59 -9.63 -1.37 -7.34
N THR A 60 -10.62 -1.48 -6.46
CA THR A 60 -10.51 -2.30 -5.23
C THR A 60 -10.18 -3.75 -5.56
N LYS A 61 -10.87 -4.35 -6.54
CA LYS A 61 -10.65 -5.75 -6.93
C LYS A 61 -9.26 -5.95 -7.52
N VAL A 62 -8.81 -5.05 -8.40
CA VAL A 62 -7.47 -5.13 -9.00
C VAL A 62 -6.39 -4.89 -7.96
N LEU A 63 -6.60 -3.96 -7.02
CA LEU A 63 -5.65 -3.63 -5.97
C LEU A 63 -5.44 -4.85 -5.07
N VAL A 64 -6.51 -5.48 -4.58
CA VAL A 64 -6.41 -6.71 -3.77
C VAL A 64 -5.65 -7.80 -4.53
N ARG A 65 -5.92 -8.00 -5.82
CA ARG A 65 -5.19 -8.97 -6.66
C ARG A 65 -3.72 -8.60 -6.87
N ALA A 66 -3.37 -7.30 -6.88
CA ALA A 66 -1.98 -6.84 -6.92
C ALA A 66 -1.28 -7.08 -5.59
N LEU A 67 -1.95 -6.79 -4.48
CA LEU A 67 -1.43 -7.01 -3.13
C LEU A 67 -1.23 -8.50 -2.80
N GLN A 68 -1.97 -9.41 -3.45
CA GLN A 68 -1.77 -10.86 -3.34
C GLN A 68 -0.47 -11.37 -3.99
N ILE A 69 0.16 -10.58 -4.87
CA ILE A 69 1.45 -10.96 -5.45
C ILE A 69 2.51 -11.00 -4.35
N LYS A 70 3.34 -12.06 -4.34
CA LYS A 70 4.39 -12.25 -3.34
C LYS A 70 5.30 -11.03 -3.26
N ASN A 71 5.56 -10.57 -2.05
CA ASN A 71 6.40 -9.40 -1.75
C ASN A 71 5.86 -8.06 -2.32
N SER A 72 4.57 -7.97 -2.66
CA SER A 72 3.91 -6.72 -3.09
C SER A 72 4.03 -5.57 -2.09
N PHE A 73 4.28 -5.87 -0.80
CA PHE A 73 4.55 -4.87 0.24
C PHE A 73 5.68 -3.92 -0.15
N TYR A 74 6.68 -4.39 -0.90
CA TYR A 74 7.83 -3.59 -1.33
C TYR A 74 7.60 -2.86 -2.65
N TYR A 75 6.46 -3.08 -3.31
CA TYR A 75 6.13 -2.42 -4.58
C TYR A 75 5.42 -1.10 -4.31
N PRO A 76 5.93 0.06 -4.76
CA PRO A 76 5.48 1.36 -4.28
C PRO A 76 4.17 1.86 -4.89
N PHE A 77 3.80 1.36 -6.09
CA PHE A 77 2.64 1.83 -6.86
C PHE A 77 2.69 3.34 -7.17
N ASP A 78 3.85 3.87 -7.55
CA ASP A 78 4.10 5.30 -7.70
C ASP A 78 3.18 6.02 -8.70
N SER A 79 2.69 5.33 -9.73
CA SER A 79 1.83 5.92 -10.75
C SER A 79 0.37 6.09 -10.32
N LEU A 80 -0.03 5.53 -9.17
CA LEU A 80 -1.38 5.66 -8.64
C LEU A 80 -1.54 7.01 -7.93
N LEU A 81 -1.83 8.05 -8.72
CA LEU A 81 -2.16 9.40 -8.24
C LEU A 81 -3.50 9.39 -7.49
N GLY A 82 -3.67 10.28 -6.50
CA GLY A 82 -4.87 10.31 -5.66
C GLY A 82 -4.98 9.17 -4.64
N ILE A 83 -4.09 8.18 -4.69
CA ILE A 83 -4.02 7.07 -3.74
C ILE A 83 -2.85 7.30 -2.78
N SER A 84 -3.11 7.42 -1.48
CA SER A 84 -2.06 7.49 -0.47
C SER A 84 -1.53 6.10 -0.13
N LYS A 85 -0.21 5.94 0.01
CA LYS A 85 0.50 4.68 0.32
C LYS A 85 1.62 4.94 1.32
N LEU A 86 1.30 5.13 2.59
CA LEU A 86 2.30 5.49 3.61
C LEU A 86 2.83 4.28 4.34
N TYR A 87 4.16 4.16 4.40
CA TYR A 87 4.84 3.18 5.24
C TYR A 87 4.98 3.70 6.67
N ALA A 88 4.81 2.82 7.64
CA ALA A 88 5.19 3.10 9.02
C ALA A 88 6.70 3.41 9.09
N PRO A 89 7.18 4.24 10.04
CA PRO A 89 8.59 4.58 10.17
C PRO A 89 9.54 3.37 10.31
N ASP A 90 9.07 2.27 10.90
CA ASP A 90 9.83 1.02 11.01
C ASP A 90 9.51 0.00 9.92
N THR A 91 8.76 0.42 8.90
CA THR A 91 8.37 -0.36 7.71
C THR A 91 7.66 -1.68 8.03
N SER A 92 7.07 -1.80 9.22
CA SER A 92 6.31 -2.99 9.64
C SER A 92 4.97 -3.15 8.92
N PHE A 93 4.37 -2.04 8.49
CA PHE A 93 3.17 -2.00 7.68
C PHE A 93 3.17 -0.78 6.77
N ARG A 94 2.20 -0.75 5.85
CA ARG A 94 1.79 0.45 5.14
C ARG A 94 0.28 0.59 5.18
N ILE A 95 -0.19 1.82 5.15
CA ILE A 95 -1.60 2.15 4.99
C ILE A 95 -1.82 2.65 3.56
N ILE A 96 -2.85 2.12 2.91
CA ILE A 96 -3.28 2.54 1.58
C ILE A 96 -4.66 3.15 1.74
N THR A 97 -4.86 4.41 1.33
CA THR A 97 -6.16 5.10 1.41
C THR A 97 -6.48 5.84 0.13
N TRP A 98 -7.76 5.89 -0.20
CA TRP A 98 -8.32 6.68 -1.30
C TRP A 98 -9.74 7.09 -0.93
N ASN A 99 -10.32 8.01 -1.69
CA ASN A 99 -11.69 8.47 -1.51
C ASN A 99 -12.46 8.42 -2.84
N ILE A 100 -13.78 8.35 -2.71
CA ILE A 100 -14.72 8.53 -3.80
C ILE A 100 -15.66 9.68 -3.41
N SER A 101 -15.79 10.68 -4.27
CA SER A 101 -16.77 11.77 -4.09
C SER A 101 -18.08 11.39 -4.78
N PHE A 102 -19.19 11.52 -4.07
CA PHE A 102 -20.54 11.28 -4.61
C PHE A 102 -21.16 12.56 -5.14
N ASP A 103 -20.87 13.67 -4.46
CA ASP A 103 -21.20 15.04 -4.85
C ASP A 103 -20.17 16.00 -4.20
N ASP A 104 -20.44 17.30 -4.25
CA ASP A 104 -19.56 18.35 -3.72
C ASP A 104 -19.43 18.32 -2.18
N TYR A 105 -20.33 17.65 -1.48
CA TYR A 105 -20.46 17.67 -0.02
C TYR A 105 -20.20 16.31 0.61
N TYR A 106 -20.39 15.23 -0.13
CA TYR A 106 -20.31 13.86 0.35
C TYR A 106 -19.22 13.07 -0.38
N SER A 107 -18.28 12.54 0.41
CA SER A 107 -17.28 11.59 -0.03
C SER A 107 -17.20 10.43 0.95
N ARG A 108 -16.79 9.28 0.44
CA ARG A 108 -16.51 8.09 1.25
C ARG A 108 -15.06 7.72 1.12
N GLN A 109 -14.45 7.40 2.25
CA GLN A 109 -13.06 7.02 2.33
C GLN A 109 -12.94 5.51 2.37
N LYS A 110 -11.86 5.01 1.78
CA LYS A 110 -11.54 3.59 1.78
C LYS A 110 -10.09 3.43 2.15
N GLY A 111 -9.80 2.32 2.81
CA GLY A 111 -8.43 2.03 3.14
C GLY A 111 -8.20 0.61 3.59
N ALA A 112 -6.92 0.25 3.59
CA ALA A 112 -6.46 -1.00 4.13
C ALA A 112 -5.04 -0.86 4.68
N ILE A 113 -4.74 -1.61 5.74
CA ILE A 113 -3.41 -1.75 6.28
C ILE A 113 -2.82 -3.06 5.76
N GLN A 114 -1.72 -2.97 5.03
CA GLN A 114 -0.94 -4.14 4.61
C GLN A 114 0.27 -4.29 5.51
N PHE A 115 0.43 -5.45 6.14
CA PHE A 115 1.59 -5.76 6.96
C PHE A 115 2.71 -6.37 6.13
N ARG A 116 3.95 -6.07 6.51
CA ARG A 116 5.12 -6.81 6.03
C ARG A 116 5.11 -8.21 6.65
N THR A 117 5.20 -9.23 5.82
CA THR A 117 5.32 -10.63 6.21
C THR A 117 6.70 -11.16 5.85
N ALA A 118 7.21 -12.12 6.61
CA ALA A 118 8.52 -12.70 6.37
C ALA A 118 8.57 -13.55 5.08
N ASP A 119 7.48 -14.24 4.77
CA ASP A 119 7.32 -15.07 3.57
C ASP A 119 6.85 -14.27 2.34
N GLY A 120 6.53 -12.99 2.50
CA GLY A 120 6.02 -12.14 1.44
C GLY A 120 4.54 -12.34 1.09
N SER A 121 3.80 -13.14 1.86
CA SER A 121 2.37 -13.34 1.66
C SER A 121 1.55 -12.10 2.05
N LEU A 122 0.33 -11.99 1.50
CA LEU A 122 -0.57 -10.90 1.85
C LEU A 122 -1.14 -11.05 3.26
N LYS A 123 -0.84 -10.10 4.14
CA LYS A 123 -1.59 -9.86 5.39
C LYS A 123 -2.22 -8.48 5.33
N LEU A 124 -3.55 -8.43 5.16
CA LEU A 124 -4.32 -7.21 4.91
C LEU A 124 -5.45 -7.04 5.93
N LEU A 125 -5.59 -5.83 6.48
CA LEU A 125 -6.74 -5.42 7.29
C LEU A 125 -7.49 -4.29 6.59
N PRO A 126 -8.67 -4.56 5.98
CA PRO A 126 -9.50 -3.48 5.46
C PRO A 126 -10.07 -2.63 6.59
N LEU A 127 -10.15 -1.32 6.31
CA LEU A 127 -10.69 -0.31 7.20
C LEU A 127 -12.12 0.04 6.77
N ARG A 128 -13.07 -0.13 7.69
CA ARG A 128 -14.47 0.23 7.48
C ARG A 128 -14.68 1.67 7.90
N ASP A 129 -14.93 2.52 6.92
CA ASP A 129 -15.31 3.90 7.15
C ASP A 129 -16.73 3.97 7.76
N VAL A 130 -16.83 4.66 8.90
CA VAL A 130 -18.08 4.93 9.62
C VAL A 130 -18.26 6.42 9.92
N SER A 131 -17.52 7.28 9.21
CA SER A 131 -17.57 8.74 9.34
C SER A 131 -19.01 9.27 9.29
N GLU A 132 -19.78 8.83 8.29
CA GLU A 132 -21.20 9.18 8.07
C GLU A 132 -22.10 8.89 9.29
N PHE A 133 -21.74 7.89 10.10
CA PHE A 133 -22.53 7.46 11.26
C PHE A 133 -21.94 7.92 12.59
N THR A 134 -20.99 8.85 12.57
CA THR A 134 -20.26 9.28 13.77
C THR A 134 -20.33 10.79 13.99
N ASN A 135 -21.05 11.20 15.04
CA ASN A 135 -21.15 12.62 15.42
C ASN A 135 -19.88 13.17 16.09
N LYS A 136 -19.16 12.33 16.85
CA LYS A 136 -17.98 12.73 17.64
C LYS A 136 -16.78 11.82 17.30
N PRO A 137 -16.06 12.07 16.21
CA PRO A 137 -14.99 11.17 15.74
C PRO A 137 -13.83 10.98 16.75
N HIS A 138 -13.64 11.94 17.65
CA HIS A 138 -12.50 11.98 18.58
C HIS A 138 -12.80 11.47 20.00
N ASP A 139 -14.04 11.11 20.31
CA ASP A 139 -14.44 10.77 21.70
C ASP A 139 -14.11 9.33 22.12
N SER A 140 -13.72 8.48 21.17
CA SER A 140 -13.60 7.04 21.36
C SER A 140 -12.35 6.50 20.68
N VAL A 141 -11.72 5.51 21.31
CA VAL A 141 -10.67 4.71 20.68
C VAL A 141 -11.26 3.98 19.48
N ARG A 142 -10.59 4.09 18.34
CA ARG A 142 -11.02 3.48 17.07
C ARG A 142 -10.18 2.25 16.74
N ASN A 143 -10.78 1.38 15.95
CA ASN A 143 -10.20 0.18 15.37
C ASN A 143 -10.64 0.07 13.90
N ARG A 144 -10.24 -1.01 13.24
CA ARG A 144 -10.53 -1.20 11.81
C ARG A 144 -12.01 -1.27 11.42
N GLN A 145 -12.92 -1.57 12.36
CA GLN A 145 -14.36 -1.71 12.11
C GLN A 145 -15.15 -0.40 12.32
N ASN A 146 -14.54 0.57 12.98
CA ASN A 146 -15.13 1.89 13.26
C ASN A 146 -14.15 3.02 12.93
N TRP A 147 -13.40 2.86 11.82
CA TRP A 147 -12.45 3.84 11.31
C TRP A 147 -13.18 5.07 10.77
N ILE A 148 -12.62 6.26 11.01
CA ILE A 148 -13.25 7.56 10.73
C ILE A 148 -13.01 8.08 9.31
N GLY A 149 -12.46 7.27 8.41
CA GLY A 149 -12.29 7.67 7.01
C GLY A 149 -11.35 8.87 6.84
N ALA A 150 -10.05 8.62 6.65
CA ALA A 150 -9.05 9.67 6.52
C ALA A 150 -8.05 9.39 5.39
N MET A 151 -7.58 10.46 4.74
CA MET A 151 -6.36 10.42 3.95
C MET A 151 -5.19 10.72 4.87
N TYR A 152 -4.24 9.78 4.97
CA TYR A 152 -3.05 9.96 5.81
C TYR A 152 -1.93 10.59 5.00
N TYR A 153 -1.21 11.54 5.61
CA TYR A 153 -0.04 12.22 5.03
C TYR A 153 1.27 11.88 5.76
N ASN A 154 1.19 11.44 7.02
CA ASN A 154 2.35 11.02 7.79
C ASN A 154 1.97 9.95 8.83
N ILE A 155 2.93 9.11 9.22
CA ILE A 155 2.80 8.17 10.34
C ILE A 155 3.93 8.45 11.31
N ILE A 156 3.58 8.84 12.54
CA ILE A 156 4.54 9.17 13.58
C ILE A 156 4.62 8.01 14.57
N LYS A 157 5.82 7.46 14.77
CA LYS A 157 6.06 6.46 15.80
C LYS A 157 6.17 7.15 17.15
N THR A 158 5.23 6.89 18.04
CA THR A 158 5.24 7.39 19.42
C THR A 158 5.67 6.27 20.38
N GLN A 159 6.14 6.66 21.57
CA GLN A 159 6.38 5.74 22.67
C GLN A 159 5.30 5.96 23.72
N HIS A 160 4.65 4.89 24.16
CA HIS A 160 3.73 4.95 25.30
C HIS A 160 4.39 4.22 26.46
N LYS A 161 4.65 4.94 27.56
CA LYS A 161 4.96 4.32 28.84
C LYS A 161 3.62 3.91 29.43
N GLY A 162 3.42 2.61 29.61
CA GLY A 162 2.19 2.05 30.18
C GLY A 162 1.85 2.64 31.54
#